data_AF-A0A352TCD5-F1
#
_entry.id   AF-A0A352TCD5-F1
#
_cell.length_a   1.000
_cell.length_b   1.000
_cell.length_c   1.000
_cell.angle_alpha   90.00
_cell.angle_beta   90.00
_cell.angle_gamma   90.00
#
_symmetry.space_group_name_H-M   'P 1'
#
loop_
_entity.id
_entity.type
_entity.pdbx_description
1 polymer ?
#
loop_
_entity_poly.entity_id
_entity_poly.type
_entity_poly.pdbx_seq_one_letter_code
_entity_poly.pdbx_strand_id
1 'polypeptide(L)'
;MKKGILICACIALTAFALAGCKKEEQVSLPQDGALVLTPELVETPQTDLPQWTESQSVICVLFGYGFNNSFFYDDAIVRLEKQFGLEQENGLVWPVLYPDDVKNRISNLYDMVNARNIKGIVLLGAPENTHFMLARLQEFWDNDMPYPVFSLFPQDDMLGMEATCDFVLDYERTAEDEADTKEMEQTIDKTAEDILVNAIKYISELPERAHLPADEEIHAHVHQIVGKPVRRYTDSVTGLQAINHFVMETPKDTQEDSSL
;
A
#
# COMPACT_ATOMS: atom_id res chain seq x y z
N MET A 1 44.38 -27.22 -25.02
CA MET A 1 43.98 -28.26 -25.99
C MET A 1 44.55 -29.62 -25.57
N LYS A 2 43.69 -30.60 -25.25
CA LYS A 2 43.94 -32.07 -25.36
C LYS A 2 42.65 -32.81 -24.92
N LYS A 3 42.11 -33.64 -25.83
CA LYS A 3 41.36 -34.92 -25.63
C LYS A 3 40.48 -35.03 -24.36
N GLY A 4 39.16 -35.20 -24.38
CA GLY A 4 38.27 -35.73 -25.42
C GLY A 4 38.16 -37.27 -25.35
N ILE A 5 36.97 -37.78 -25.00
CA ILE A 5 36.37 -39.05 -25.46
C ILE A 5 34.88 -39.08 -25.04
N LEU A 6 34.06 -39.74 -25.85
CA LEU A 6 32.60 -39.84 -25.83
C LEU A 6 32.15 -41.22 -25.27
N ILE A 7 30.83 -41.49 -25.30
CA ILE A 7 30.10 -42.78 -25.12
C ILE A 7 29.52 -42.93 -23.69
N CYS A 8 28.21 -42.77 -23.43
CA CYS A 8 26.97 -43.36 -23.99
C CYS A 8 26.63 -44.74 -23.39
N ALA A 9 25.55 -44.81 -22.59
CA ALA A 9 24.68 -45.99 -22.42
C ALA A 9 23.39 -45.62 -21.67
N CYS A 10 22.25 -46.14 -22.13
CA CYS A 10 20.92 -45.99 -21.51
C CYS A 10 20.56 -47.22 -20.63
N ILE A 11 19.31 -47.27 -20.12
CA ILE A 11 18.61 -48.45 -19.55
C ILE A 11 18.94 -48.67 -18.05
N ALA A 12 18.01 -48.98 -17.12
CA ALA A 12 16.62 -49.49 -17.23
C ALA A 12 15.62 -48.88 -16.22
N LEU A 13 14.33 -49.14 -16.46
CA LEU A 13 13.26 -49.09 -15.44
C LEU A 13 13.48 -50.14 -14.34
N THR A 14 13.03 -49.84 -13.12
CA THR A 14 12.33 -50.81 -12.25
C THR A 14 11.27 -50.10 -11.42
N ALA A 15 9.99 -50.40 -11.69
CA ALA A 15 8.89 -50.05 -10.79
C ALA A 15 8.76 -51.13 -9.71
N PHE A 16 8.78 -50.73 -8.44
CA PHE A 16 8.45 -51.62 -7.32
C PHE A 16 7.03 -51.34 -6.82
N ALA A 17 6.09 -52.19 -7.22
CA ALA A 17 4.81 -52.31 -6.55
C ALA A 17 5.00 -53.11 -5.26
N LEU A 18 4.64 -52.54 -4.11
CA LEU A 18 4.49 -53.28 -2.86
C LEU A 18 3.00 -53.31 -2.49
N ALA A 19 2.41 -54.50 -2.60
CA ALA A 19 1.05 -54.75 -2.14
C ALA A 19 1.05 -54.99 -0.62
N GLY A 20 0.18 -54.28 0.10
CA GLY A 20 -0.17 -54.54 1.50
C GLY A 20 -1.65 -54.88 1.59
N CYS A 21 -2.00 -56.05 2.14
CA CYS A 21 -3.38 -56.56 2.20
C CYS A 21 -4.07 -56.35 3.56
N LYS A 22 -5.41 -56.49 3.52
CA LYS A 22 -6.40 -56.52 4.62
C LYS A 22 -6.80 -55.13 5.15
N LYS A 23 -8.08 -54.90 5.42
CA LYS A 23 -9.14 -55.85 5.88
C LYS A 23 -10.47 -55.64 5.13
N GLU A 24 -11.12 -56.71 4.71
CA GLU A 24 -12.52 -56.68 4.24
C GLU A 24 -13.49 -56.54 5.43
N GLU A 25 -14.53 -55.73 5.26
CA GLU A 25 -15.70 -55.71 6.13
C GLU A 25 -16.94 -56.00 5.26
N GLN A 26 -17.65 -57.08 5.58
CA GLN A 26 -18.83 -57.51 4.83
C GLN A 26 -20.04 -56.65 5.20
N VAL A 27 -20.69 -56.05 4.20
CA VAL A 27 -22.05 -55.52 4.35
C VAL A 27 -22.96 -56.31 3.40
N SER A 28 -23.89 -57.04 3.99
CA SER A 28 -24.90 -57.85 3.29
C SER A 28 -26.03 -56.96 2.74
N LEU A 29 -26.41 -57.18 1.49
CA LEU A 29 -27.55 -56.54 0.83
C LEU A 29 -28.89 -57.19 1.25
N PRO A 30 -29.90 -56.41 1.66
CA PRO A 30 -31.31 -56.75 1.55
C PRO A 30 -31.88 -56.29 0.19
N GLN A 31 -32.91 -56.98 -0.29
CA GLN A 31 -33.63 -56.65 -1.54
C GLN A 31 -34.71 -55.57 -1.34
N ASP A 32 -35.11 -54.95 -2.45
CA ASP A 32 -36.34 -54.16 -2.66
C ASP A 32 -36.73 -53.10 -1.63
N GLY A 33 -36.29 -51.87 -1.91
CA GLY A 33 -36.86 -50.63 -1.38
C GLY A 33 -36.55 -49.49 -2.36
N ALA A 34 -37.57 -48.74 -2.79
CA ALA A 34 -37.39 -47.68 -3.78
C ALA A 34 -36.47 -46.57 -3.24
N LEU A 35 -35.37 -46.29 -3.95
CA LEU A 35 -34.46 -45.19 -3.63
C LEU A 35 -35.14 -43.84 -3.91
N VAL A 36 -35.73 -43.25 -2.87
CA VAL A 36 -36.06 -41.82 -2.85
C VAL A 36 -34.76 -41.06 -2.67
N LEU A 37 -34.22 -40.52 -3.77
CA LEU A 37 -33.10 -39.59 -3.74
C LEU A 37 -33.58 -38.22 -3.22
N THR A 38 -33.61 -38.05 -1.90
CA THR A 38 -33.56 -36.70 -1.31
C THR A 38 -32.16 -36.14 -1.53
N PRO A 39 -32.00 -34.98 -2.22
CA PRO A 39 -30.73 -34.30 -2.27
C PRO A 39 -30.45 -33.70 -0.90
N GLU A 40 -29.59 -34.36 -0.12
CA GLU A 40 -29.00 -33.76 1.07
C GLU A 40 -28.10 -32.63 0.59
N LEU A 41 -28.55 -31.39 0.78
CA LEU A 41 -27.75 -30.20 0.50
C LEU A 41 -26.60 -30.17 1.50
N VAL A 42 -25.48 -30.76 1.10
CA VAL A 42 -24.19 -30.52 1.74
C VAL A 42 -23.85 -29.05 1.47
N GLU A 43 -24.24 -28.19 2.40
CA GLU A 43 -23.72 -26.83 2.50
C GLU A 43 -22.22 -26.95 2.81
N THR A 44 -21.41 -27.06 1.75
CA THR A 44 -19.99 -26.71 1.83
C THR A 44 -19.94 -25.31 2.44
N PRO A 45 -19.20 -25.09 3.55
CA PRO A 45 -18.99 -23.76 4.07
C PRO A 45 -18.51 -22.90 2.91
N GLN A 46 -19.22 -21.81 2.64
CA GLN A 46 -18.70 -20.77 1.77
C GLN A 46 -17.53 -20.16 2.51
N THR A 47 -16.34 -20.72 2.29
CA THR A 47 -15.09 -20.06 2.63
C THR A 47 -15.04 -18.84 1.72
N ASP A 48 -15.35 -17.67 2.26
CA ASP A 48 -15.22 -16.41 1.53
C ASP A 48 -13.76 -16.30 1.09
N LEU A 49 -13.51 -16.60 -0.18
CA LEU A 49 -12.19 -16.47 -0.77
C LEU A 49 -11.79 -14.99 -0.74
N PRO A 50 -10.52 -14.67 -0.43
CA PRO A 50 -10.08 -13.28 -0.40
C PRO A 50 -10.41 -12.59 -1.72
N GLN A 51 -10.87 -11.34 -1.65
CA GLN A 51 -11.25 -10.55 -2.83
C GLN A 51 -10.03 -9.99 -3.60
N TRP A 52 -8.83 -10.34 -3.14
CA TRP A 52 -7.52 -9.92 -3.64
C TRP A 52 -6.67 -11.15 -4.02
N THR A 53 -5.57 -10.92 -4.74
CA THR A 53 -4.63 -11.96 -5.19
C THR A 53 -3.32 -11.85 -4.42
N GLU A 54 -2.71 -12.98 -4.05
CA GLU A 54 -1.39 -13.03 -3.42
C GLU A 54 -0.35 -12.20 -4.20
N SER A 55 0.46 -11.43 -3.48
CA SER A 55 1.51 -10.59 -4.05
C SER A 55 2.91 -11.10 -3.68
N GLN A 56 3.88 -10.83 -4.55
CA GLN A 56 5.31 -11.08 -4.31
C GLN A 56 6.07 -9.80 -3.96
N SER A 57 5.38 -8.65 -3.97
CA SER A 57 5.87 -7.33 -3.56
C SER A 57 4.83 -6.64 -2.69
N VAL A 58 5.26 -5.73 -1.80
CA VAL A 58 4.37 -5.05 -0.86
C VAL A 58 4.45 -3.54 -0.97
N ILE A 59 3.33 -2.87 -0.72
CA ILE A 59 3.25 -1.42 -0.54
C ILE A 59 3.39 -1.15 0.95
N CYS A 60 4.45 -0.44 1.33
CA CYS A 60 4.66 0.02 2.70
C CYS A 60 3.68 1.16 3.00
N VAL A 61 2.85 1.03 4.04
CA VAL A 61 1.93 2.08 4.47
C VAL A 61 2.31 2.51 5.88
N LEU A 62 2.96 3.68 6.01
CA LEU A 62 3.34 4.24 7.29
C LEU A 62 2.19 5.07 7.86
N PHE A 63 1.65 4.65 8.99
CA PHE A 63 0.70 5.42 9.79
C PHE A 63 1.47 6.23 10.84
N GLY A 64 1.65 7.51 10.55
CA GLY A 64 2.30 8.49 11.41
C GLY A 64 1.36 9.14 12.42
N TYR A 65 1.81 10.21 13.06
CA TYR A 65 1.01 10.95 14.04
C TYR A 65 -0.29 11.49 13.42
N GLY A 66 -1.34 11.60 14.25
CA GLY A 66 -2.69 11.86 13.77
C GLY A 66 -3.39 10.60 13.26
N PHE A 67 -2.73 9.80 12.42
CA PHE A 67 -3.32 8.62 11.77
C PHE A 67 -3.03 7.28 12.48
N ASN A 68 -2.12 7.28 13.45
CA ASN A 68 -1.76 6.13 14.30
C ASN A 68 -2.73 5.89 15.48
N ASN A 69 -3.82 6.65 15.57
CA ASN A 69 -4.85 6.45 16.59
C ASN A 69 -5.77 5.27 16.19
N SER A 70 -6.29 4.52 17.17
CA SER A 70 -7.09 3.31 16.89
C SER A 70 -8.38 3.58 16.10
N PHE A 71 -9.01 4.75 16.25
CA PHE A 71 -10.25 5.07 15.52
C PHE A 71 -10.00 5.21 14.01
N PHE A 72 -8.87 5.77 13.59
CA PHE A 72 -8.52 5.81 12.17
C PHE A 72 -7.83 4.52 11.71
N TYR A 73 -6.86 4.02 12.48
CA TYR A 73 -6.03 2.89 12.10
C TYR A 73 -6.85 1.60 11.95
N ASP A 74 -7.71 1.26 12.90
CA ASP A 74 -8.44 -0.02 12.89
C ASP A 74 -9.41 -0.09 11.69
N ASP A 75 -10.16 0.99 11.43
CA ASP A 75 -11.09 1.11 10.30
C ASP A 75 -10.33 1.06 8.95
N ALA A 76 -9.20 1.78 8.84
CA ALA A 76 -8.36 1.76 7.65
C ALA A 76 -7.79 0.35 7.38
N ILE A 77 -7.24 -0.33 8.39
CA ILE A 77 -6.68 -1.67 8.23
C ILE A 77 -7.73 -2.68 7.77
N VAL A 78 -8.93 -2.69 8.38
CA VAL A 78 -10.05 -3.55 7.96
C VAL A 78 -10.40 -3.33 6.48
N ARG A 79 -10.39 -2.08 6.02
CA ARG A 79 -10.69 -1.74 4.62
C ARG A 79 -9.55 -2.09 3.66
N LEU A 80 -8.29 -2.02 4.09
CA LEU A 80 -7.12 -2.39 3.28
C LEU A 80 -6.95 -3.90 3.18
N GLU A 81 -7.07 -4.62 4.29
CA GLU A 81 -7.10 -6.09 4.36
C GLU A 81 -8.14 -6.67 3.40
N LYS A 82 -9.37 -6.15 3.44
CA LYS A 82 -10.46 -6.59 2.57
C LYS A 82 -10.19 -6.39 1.07
N GLN A 83 -9.55 -5.28 0.69
CA GLN A 83 -9.38 -4.90 -0.73
C GLN A 83 -8.07 -5.38 -1.35
N PHE A 84 -7.01 -5.51 -0.56
CA PHE A 84 -5.64 -5.72 -1.06
C PHE A 84 -4.88 -6.82 -0.31
N GLY A 85 -5.37 -7.25 0.85
CA GLY A 85 -4.69 -8.18 1.75
C GLY A 85 -3.51 -7.57 2.48
N LEU A 86 -3.17 -8.14 3.64
CA LEU A 86 -2.01 -7.74 4.44
C LEU A 86 -0.80 -8.66 4.17
N GLU A 87 0.43 -8.14 4.30
CA GLU A 87 1.68 -8.89 4.11
C GLU A 87 1.71 -10.22 4.87
N GLN A 88 1.16 -10.24 6.09
CA GLN A 88 1.10 -11.42 6.96
C GLN A 88 0.31 -12.60 6.32
N GLU A 89 -0.55 -12.31 5.34
CA GLU A 89 -1.35 -13.28 4.59
C GLU A 89 -0.88 -13.44 3.13
N ASN A 90 0.29 -12.88 2.77
CA ASN A 90 0.80 -12.70 1.40
C ASN A 90 0.00 -11.70 0.55
N GLY A 91 -0.73 -10.78 1.19
CA GLY A 91 -1.39 -9.65 0.53
C GLY A 91 -0.42 -8.53 0.14
N LEU A 92 -0.96 -7.49 -0.50
CA LEU A 92 -0.19 -6.40 -1.07
C LEU A 92 0.22 -5.32 -0.05
N VAL A 93 -0.53 -5.14 1.05
CA VAL A 93 -0.31 -4.02 1.98
C VAL A 93 0.56 -4.46 3.15
N TRP A 94 1.68 -3.77 3.37
CA TRP A 94 2.48 -3.88 4.58
C TRP A 94 2.26 -2.63 5.46
N PRO A 95 1.36 -2.68 6.46
CA PRO A 95 1.15 -1.57 7.37
C PRO A 95 2.31 -1.46 8.37
N VAL A 96 2.69 -0.23 8.70
CA VAL A 96 3.71 0.10 9.71
C VAL A 96 3.15 1.21 10.60
N LEU A 97 3.00 0.94 11.89
CA LEU A 97 2.50 1.89 12.87
C LEU A 97 3.67 2.64 13.54
N TYR A 98 3.70 3.96 13.41
CA TYR A 98 4.63 4.81 14.13
C TYR A 98 4.04 5.21 15.51
N PRO A 99 4.83 5.24 16.60
CA PRO A 99 6.26 4.94 16.71
C PRO A 99 6.59 3.46 16.91
N ASP A 100 5.59 2.61 17.15
CA ASP A 100 5.78 1.30 17.79
C ASP A 100 6.57 0.29 16.93
N ASP A 101 6.17 0.07 15.67
CA ASP A 101 6.80 -0.91 14.79
C ASP A 101 8.25 -0.53 14.44
N VAL A 102 8.51 0.78 14.32
CA VAL A 102 9.87 1.33 14.09
C VAL A 102 10.65 1.55 15.39
N LYS A 103 10.14 1.11 16.56
CA LYS A 103 10.81 1.20 17.87
C LYS A 103 11.22 2.63 18.23
N ASN A 104 10.31 3.59 18.04
CA ASN A 104 10.49 5.02 18.32
C ASN A 104 11.64 5.69 17.51
N ARG A 105 12.02 5.15 16.35
CA ARG A 105 13.02 5.75 15.46
C ARG A 105 12.65 5.52 14.00
N ILE A 106 12.17 6.56 13.32
CA ILE A 106 11.79 6.47 11.90
C ILE A 106 12.94 5.96 11.01
N SER A 107 14.20 6.25 11.36
CA SER A 107 15.39 5.72 10.69
C SER A 107 15.45 4.19 10.58
N ASN A 108 14.77 3.45 11.47
CA ASN A 108 14.71 1.99 11.42
C ASN A 108 13.88 1.48 10.21
N LEU A 109 12.98 2.31 9.67
CA LEU A 109 12.18 1.98 8.50
C LEU A 109 13.06 1.69 7.27
N TYR A 110 14.22 2.35 7.15
CA TYR A 110 15.22 2.09 6.10
C TYR A 110 15.61 0.60 6.02
N ASP A 111 15.94 -0.02 7.15
CA ASP A 111 16.36 -1.43 7.18
C ASP A 111 15.14 -2.36 6.94
N MET A 112 13.95 -1.96 7.40
CA MET A 112 12.71 -2.72 7.26
C MET A 112 12.18 -2.74 5.81
N VAL A 113 12.35 -1.62 5.08
CA VAL A 113 12.05 -1.43 3.65
C VAL A 113 13.03 -2.24 2.80
N ASN A 114 14.35 -2.11 3.05
CA ASN A 114 15.37 -2.83 2.29
C ASN A 114 15.38 -4.35 2.53
N ALA A 115 14.71 -4.83 3.57
CA ALA A 115 14.50 -6.27 3.81
C ALA A 115 13.36 -6.88 2.98
N ARG A 116 12.65 -6.08 2.17
CA ARG A 116 11.42 -6.47 1.46
C ARG A 116 11.49 -6.17 -0.03
N ASN A 117 10.63 -6.84 -0.81
CA ASN A 117 10.38 -6.49 -2.20
C ASN A 117 9.30 -5.40 -2.23
N ILE A 118 9.70 -4.14 -2.29
CA ILE A 118 8.80 -2.98 -2.17
C ILE A 118 8.26 -2.59 -3.54
N LYS A 119 6.92 -2.47 -3.66
CA LYS A 119 6.22 -1.95 -4.84
C LYS A 119 5.91 -0.45 -4.74
N GLY A 120 5.90 0.11 -3.54
CA GLY A 120 5.72 1.54 -3.29
C GLY A 120 5.68 1.86 -1.80
N ILE A 121 5.74 3.14 -1.48
CA ILE A 121 5.61 3.65 -0.11
C ILE A 121 4.52 4.71 -0.07
N VAL A 122 3.58 4.59 0.85
CA VAL A 122 2.60 5.63 1.18
C VAL A 122 2.84 6.05 2.63
N LEU A 123 3.09 7.33 2.84
CA LEU A 123 3.32 7.94 4.13
C LEU A 123 2.10 8.76 4.50
N LEU A 124 1.47 8.47 5.63
CA LEU A 124 0.27 9.16 6.10
C LEU A 124 0.56 9.81 7.45
N GLY A 125 0.65 11.15 7.50
CA GLY A 125 1.13 11.84 8.71
C GLY A 125 2.63 11.69 8.94
N ALA A 126 3.44 11.72 7.87
CA ALA A 126 4.88 11.46 7.89
C ALA A 126 5.58 12.13 9.10
N PRO A 127 6.14 11.36 10.06
CA PRO A 127 6.78 11.91 11.25
C PRO A 127 8.07 12.69 10.95
N GLU A 128 8.49 13.55 11.87
CA GLU A 128 9.76 14.29 11.79
C GLU A 128 10.95 13.37 11.43
N ASN A 129 11.83 13.83 10.53
CA ASN A 129 13.01 13.11 10.02
C ASN A 129 12.71 11.91 9.09
N THR A 130 11.48 11.77 8.57
CA THR A 130 11.15 10.81 7.49
C THR A 130 11.90 11.13 6.20
N HIS A 131 12.02 12.39 5.82
CA HIS A 131 12.74 12.81 4.61
C HIS A 131 14.21 12.37 4.62
N PHE A 132 14.91 12.43 5.76
CA PHE A 132 16.29 11.91 5.85
C PHE A 132 16.36 10.39 5.64
N MET A 133 15.34 9.64 6.05
CA MET A 133 15.24 8.19 5.81
C MET A 133 14.99 7.90 4.32
N LEU A 134 14.12 8.68 3.66
CA LEU A 134 13.87 8.60 2.22
C LEU A 134 15.09 9.01 1.37
N ALA A 135 15.76 10.11 1.71
CA ALA A 135 16.99 10.54 1.03
C ALA A 135 18.06 9.44 1.07
N ARG A 136 18.20 8.73 2.20
CA ARG A 136 19.10 7.58 2.33
C ARG A 136 18.66 6.39 1.45
N LEU A 137 17.36 6.19 1.22
CA LEU A 137 16.87 5.19 0.26
C LEU A 137 17.18 5.63 -1.19
N GLN A 138 17.00 6.91 -1.54
CA GLN A 138 17.37 7.46 -2.85
C GLN A 138 18.88 7.27 -3.11
N GLU A 139 19.75 7.62 -2.15
CA GLU A 139 21.20 7.41 -2.23
C GLU A 139 21.56 5.92 -2.43
N PHE A 140 20.89 5.00 -1.74
CA PHE A 140 21.13 3.56 -1.88
C PHE A 140 20.81 3.03 -3.29
N TRP A 141 19.87 3.66 -3.99
CA TRP A 141 19.47 3.33 -5.36
C TRP A 141 20.07 4.26 -6.42
N ASP A 142 21.17 4.97 -6.13
CA ASP A 142 21.82 5.94 -7.03
C ASP A 142 20.86 7.04 -7.58
N ASN A 143 19.79 7.33 -6.85
CA ASN A 143 18.63 8.20 -7.19
C ASN A 143 17.64 7.61 -8.24
N ASP A 144 17.65 6.30 -8.49
CA ASP A 144 16.67 5.56 -9.32
C ASP A 144 15.77 4.67 -8.45
N MET A 145 14.76 5.28 -7.80
CA MET A 145 14.11 4.93 -6.51
C MET A 145 14.03 3.46 -5.97
N PRO A 146 13.60 2.38 -6.66
CA PRO A 146 12.93 2.25 -7.96
C PRO A 146 11.43 1.89 -7.80
N TYR A 147 10.68 2.64 -6.99
CA TYR A 147 9.25 2.51 -6.73
C TYR A 147 8.72 3.90 -6.30
N PRO A 148 7.41 4.20 -6.42
CA PRO A 148 6.89 5.50 -6.02
C PRO A 148 6.82 5.66 -4.49
N VAL A 149 7.02 6.89 -4.03
CA VAL A 149 6.85 7.34 -2.64
C VAL A 149 5.85 8.49 -2.61
N PHE A 150 4.68 8.28 -2.00
CA PHE A 150 3.65 9.30 -1.83
C PHE A 150 3.59 9.78 -0.38
N SER A 151 3.58 11.09 -0.18
CA SER A 151 3.39 11.69 1.13
C SER A 151 2.01 12.34 1.23
N LEU A 152 1.20 11.86 2.16
CA LEU A 152 -0.16 12.33 2.44
C LEU A 152 -0.18 12.98 3.83
N PHE A 153 -0.47 14.28 3.87
CA PHE A 153 -0.59 15.12 5.06
C PHE A 153 0.63 15.02 5.99
N PRO A 154 1.86 15.30 5.48
CA PRO A 154 3.09 15.19 6.28
C PRO A 154 3.11 16.14 7.47
N GLN A 155 3.88 15.76 8.50
CA GLN A 155 4.24 16.60 9.63
C GLN A 155 5.75 16.92 9.67
N ASP A 156 6.52 16.28 8.80
CA ASP A 156 7.95 16.51 8.60
C ASP A 156 8.24 17.77 7.76
N ASP A 157 9.53 18.11 7.60
CA ASP A 157 9.97 19.25 6.78
C ASP A 157 9.48 19.16 5.33
N MET A 158 8.67 20.13 4.90
CA MET A 158 8.02 20.11 3.59
C MET A 158 9.00 20.12 2.42
N LEU A 159 10.12 20.83 2.52
CA LEU A 159 11.12 20.87 1.45
C LEU A 159 11.88 19.54 1.35
N GLY A 160 12.15 18.90 2.50
CA GLY A 160 12.64 17.54 2.58
C GLY A 160 11.69 16.53 1.94
N MET A 161 10.39 16.63 2.21
CA MET A 161 9.38 15.75 1.61
C MET A 161 9.23 16.00 0.10
N GLU A 162 9.17 17.26 -0.35
CA GLU A 162 9.15 17.63 -1.78
C GLU A 162 10.35 17.06 -2.56
N ALA A 163 11.55 17.07 -1.95
CA ALA A 163 12.77 16.55 -2.57
C ALA A 163 12.85 15.01 -2.59
N THR A 164 12.13 14.32 -1.70
CA THR A 164 12.29 12.87 -1.46
C THR A 164 11.10 12.00 -1.82
N CYS A 165 9.94 12.60 -2.11
CA CYS A 165 8.74 11.92 -2.59
C CYS A 165 8.44 12.23 -4.06
N ASP A 166 7.76 11.31 -4.74
CA ASP A 166 7.20 11.55 -6.08
C ASP A 166 6.20 12.71 -6.02
N PHE A 167 5.28 12.70 -5.03
CA PHE A 167 4.44 13.85 -4.69
C PHE A 167 4.16 13.98 -3.19
N VAL A 168 3.78 15.20 -2.81
CA VAL A 168 3.27 15.56 -1.48
C VAL A 168 1.85 16.12 -1.62
N LEU A 169 0.93 15.65 -0.79
CA LEU A 169 -0.42 16.21 -0.63
C LEU A 169 -0.56 16.77 0.78
N ASP A 170 -0.98 18.02 0.92
CA ASP A 170 -1.35 18.61 2.21
C ASP A 170 -2.77 19.22 2.18
N TYR A 171 -3.25 19.63 3.34
CA TYR A 171 -4.44 20.46 3.47
C TYR A 171 -4.16 21.91 3.04
N GLU A 172 -5.17 22.58 2.50
CA GLU A 172 -5.10 24.03 2.25
C GLU A 172 -5.08 24.78 3.60
N ARG A 173 -3.92 25.33 3.96
CA ARG A 173 -3.74 26.17 5.14
C ARG A 173 -4.02 27.63 4.80
N THR A 174 -4.56 28.40 5.74
CA THR A 174 -4.65 29.86 5.59
C THR A 174 -3.31 30.51 5.96
N ALA A 175 -3.08 31.74 5.52
CA ALA A 175 -1.88 32.50 5.89
C ALA A 175 -1.79 32.81 7.42
N GLU A 176 -2.90 32.66 8.15
CA GLU A 176 -2.93 32.76 9.62
C GLU A 176 -2.47 31.44 10.27
N ASP A 177 -2.82 30.29 9.67
CA ASP A 177 -2.33 28.96 10.07
C ASP A 177 -0.84 28.78 9.75
N GLU A 178 -0.34 29.36 8.65
CA GLU A 178 1.11 29.38 8.32
C GLU A 178 1.92 30.21 9.33
N ALA A 179 1.30 31.15 10.05
CA ALA A 179 1.97 32.09 10.95
C ALA A 179 2.02 31.63 12.43
N ASP A 180 1.10 30.76 12.87
CA ASP A 180 1.09 30.23 14.24
C ASP A 180 1.87 28.91 14.29
N THR A 181 3.13 28.95 14.74
CA THR A 181 4.08 27.82 14.81
C THR A 181 3.72 26.72 15.82
N LYS A 182 2.45 26.60 16.20
CA LYS A 182 1.96 25.47 16.99
C LYS A 182 1.62 24.32 16.05
N GLU A 183 1.93 23.10 16.48
CA GLU A 183 1.36 21.88 15.91
C GLU A 183 -0.18 22.00 15.97
N MET A 184 -0.81 22.39 14.87
CA MET A 184 -2.26 22.30 14.76
C MET A 184 -2.64 20.83 14.84
N GLU A 185 -3.58 20.48 15.71
CA GLU A 185 -4.28 19.21 15.66
C GLU A 185 -5.01 19.12 14.31
N GLN A 186 -4.32 18.57 13.30
CA GLN A 186 -4.88 18.34 11.98
C GLN A 186 -6.11 17.45 12.14
N THR A 187 -7.29 18.05 12.02
CA THR A 187 -8.55 17.32 12.08
C THR A 187 -8.60 16.46 10.84
N ILE A 188 -8.42 15.15 11.01
CA ILE A 188 -8.37 14.16 9.93
C ILE A 188 -9.59 14.36 9.01
N ASP A 189 -9.38 14.72 7.75
CA ASP A 189 -10.46 14.77 6.77
C ASP A 189 -11.03 13.36 6.63
N LYS A 190 -12.35 13.25 6.63
CA LYS A 190 -13.10 12.01 6.45
C LYS A 190 -12.76 11.31 5.13
N THR A 191 -12.15 12.00 4.17
CA THR A 191 -11.68 11.39 2.92
C THR A 191 -10.21 10.94 2.94
N ALA A 192 -9.45 11.12 4.03
CA ALA A 192 -8.07 10.65 4.10
C ALA A 192 -7.96 9.12 3.91
N GLU A 193 -8.95 8.36 4.40
CA GLU A 193 -9.06 6.91 4.19
C GLU A 193 -9.36 6.56 2.72
N ASP A 194 -10.23 7.31 2.04
CA ASP A 194 -10.50 7.13 0.60
C ASP A 194 -9.26 7.44 -0.24
N ILE A 195 -8.53 8.51 0.09
CA ILE A 195 -7.29 8.91 -0.59
C ILE A 195 -6.21 7.83 -0.40
N LEU A 196 -6.08 7.27 0.82
CA LEU A 196 -5.18 6.16 1.12
C LEU A 196 -5.50 4.92 0.28
N VAL A 197 -6.76 4.52 0.23
CA VAL A 197 -7.23 3.38 -0.58
C VAL A 197 -6.97 3.60 -2.07
N ASN A 198 -7.24 4.81 -2.58
CA ASN A 198 -6.98 5.16 -3.97
C ASN A 198 -5.49 5.20 -4.30
N ALA A 199 -4.63 5.69 -3.38
CA ALA A 199 -3.18 5.69 -3.52
C ALA A 199 -2.62 4.27 -3.64
N ILE A 200 -3.05 3.37 -2.77
CA ILE A 200 -2.64 1.95 -2.79
C ILE A 200 -3.13 1.25 -4.06
N LYS A 201 -4.38 1.51 -4.47
CA LYS A 201 -4.92 1.02 -5.75
C LYS A 201 -4.11 1.54 -6.93
N TYR A 202 -3.79 2.83 -6.96
CA TYR A 202 -3.01 3.44 -8.03
C TYR A 202 -1.64 2.78 -8.16
N ILE A 203 -0.92 2.61 -7.04
CA ILE A 203 0.38 1.92 -7.02
C ILE A 203 0.25 0.46 -7.46
N SER A 204 -0.84 -0.25 -7.09
CA SER A 204 -1.03 -1.65 -7.49
C SER A 204 -1.17 -1.83 -9.01
N GLU A 205 -1.80 -0.85 -9.67
CA GLU A 205 -2.02 -0.79 -11.11
C GLU A 205 -0.78 -0.31 -11.91
N LEU A 206 0.22 0.27 -11.24
CA LEU A 206 1.48 0.68 -11.88
C LEU A 206 2.34 -0.53 -12.32
N PRO A 207 3.11 -0.38 -13.42
CA PRO A 207 4.15 -1.33 -13.79
C PRO A 207 5.18 -1.56 -12.68
N GLU A 208 5.80 -2.73 -12.65
CA GLU A 208 6.95 -2.99 -11.77
C GLU A 208 8.10 -2.03 -12.11
N ARG A 209 8.76 -1.49 -11.08
CA ARG A 209 9.77 -0.43 -11.17
C ARG A 209 9.30 0.87 -11.86
N ALA A 210 8.03 1.23 -11.70
CA ALA A 210 7.53 2.54 -12.09
C ALA A 210 7.84 3.62 -11.05
N HIS A 211 7.86 4.87 -11.53
CA HIS A 211 7.95 6.10 -10.76
C HIS A 211 6.95 7.10 -11.33
N LEU A 212 6.63 8.14 -10.56
CA LEU A 212 5.86 9.29 -10.98
C LEU A 212 6.80 10.50 -11.09
N PRO A 213 7.36 10.79 -12.27
CA PRO A 213 8.24 11.94 -12.45
C PRO A 213 7.48 13.25 -12.15
N ALA A 214 8.20 14.22 -11.58
CA ALA A 214 7.69 15.55 -11.29
C ALA A 214 7.59 16.39 -12.59
N ASP A 215 6.66 16.02 -13.47
CA ASP A 215 6.47 16.61 -14.81
C ASP A 215 5.12 17.33 -14.99
N GLU A 216 4.61 17.43 -16.21
CA GLU A 216 3.32 18.07 -16.50
C GLU A 216 2.12 17.17 -16.19
N GLU A 217 2.27 15.84 -16.24
CA GLU A 217 1.19 14.85 -16.06
C GLU A 217 0.94 14.51 -14.58
N ILE A 218 1.92 14.75 -13.69
CA ILE A 218 1.80 14.47 -12.25
C ILE A 218 0.56 15.09 -11.58
N HIS A 219 0.07 16.24 -12.07
CA HIS A 219 -1.20 16.82 -11.59
C HIS A 219 -2.41 15.90 -11.86
N ALA A 220 -2.49 15.29 -13.05
CA ALA A 220 -3.57 14.37 -13.42
C ALA A 220 -3.52 13.09 -12.58
N HIS A 221 -2.32 12.58 -12.29
CA HIS A 221 -2.12 11.42 -11.43
C HIS A 221 -2.55 11.69 -9.98
N VAL A 222 -2.14 12.83 -9.39
CA VAL A 222 -2.58 13.21 -8.04
C VAL A 222 -4.09 13.48 -7.99
N HIS A 223 -4.67 14.12 -9.02
CA HIS A 223 -6.12 14.30 -9.10
C HIS A 223 -6.89 12.96 -9.15
N GLN A 224 -6.40 11.97 -9.89
CA GLN A 224 -6.97 10.62 -9.93
C GLN A 224 -6.92 9.93 -8.56
N ILE A 225 -5.81 10.07 -7.83
CA ILE A 225 -5.65 9.48 -6.48
C ILE A 225 -6.60 10.17 -5.49
N VAL A 226 -6.64 11.51 -5.49
CA VAL A 226 -7.41 12.28 -4.50
C VAL A 226 -8.92 12.23 -4.78
N GLY A 227 -9.34 12.10 -6.04
CA GLY A 227 -10.76 12.06 -6.43
C GLY A 227 -11.52 13.38 -6.24
N LYS A 228 -10.82 14.45 -5.85
CA LYS A 228 -11.31 15.83 -5.70
C LYS A 228 -10.39 16.80 -6.46
N PRO A 229 -10.82 18.04 -6.76
CA PRO A 229 -9.94 19.08 -7.26
C PRO A 229 -8.73 19.30 -6.34
N VAL A 230 -7.55 19.37 -6.94
CA VAL A 230 -6.27 19.67 -6.30
C VAL A 230 -5.56 20.76 -7.09
N ARG A 231 -4.82 21.61 -6.39
CA ARG A 231 -3.94 22.61 -7.01
C ARG A 231 -2.52 22.40 -6.52
N ARG A 232 -1.52 22.74 -7.34
CA ARG A 232 -0.14 22.84 -6.85
C ARG A 232 -0.07 23.90 -5.75
N TYR A 233 0.71 23.63 -4.71
CA TYR A 233 1.01 24.62 -3.69
C TYR A 233 1.79 25.79 -4.30
N THR A 234 1.50 26.99 -3.83
CA THR A 234 2.23 28.20 -4.20
C THR A 234 2.62 28.88 -2.90
N ASP A 235 3.93 29.01 -2.68
CA ASP A 235 4.49 29.65 -1.50
C ASP A 235 4.04 31.12 -1.41
N SER A 236 3.44 31.47 -0.28
CA SER A 236 2.76 32.75 -0.06
C SER A 236 3.72 33.96 -0.03
N VAL A 237 5.01 33.73 0.22
CA VAL A 237 6.04 34.76 0.38
C VAL A 237 6.80 35.03 -0.92
N THR A 238 7.14 33.98 -1.66
CA THR A 238 7.96 34.02 -2.88
C THR A 238 7.14 33.97 -4.16
N GLY A 239 5.89 33.47 -4.09
CA GLY A 239 5.04 33.22 -5.26
C GLY A 239 5.51 32.04 -6.13
N LEU A 240 6.48 31.25 -5.66
CA LEU A 240 6.95 30.06 -6.36
C LEU A 240 5.92 28.93 -6.21
N GLN A 241 5.61 28.27 -7.32
CA GLN A 241 4.75 27.09 -7.34
C GLN A 241 5.61 25.83 -7.23
N ALA A 242 5.28 24.95 -6.29
CA ALA A 242 5.95 23.67 -6.13
C ALA A 242 5.62 22.73 -7.31
N ILE A 243 6.56 21.88 -7.69
CA ILE A 243 6.41 21.00 -8.86
C ILE A 243 5.46 19.83 -8.54
N ASN A 244 5.68 19.22 -7.38
CA ASN A 244 5.06 17.96 -6.93
C ASN A 244 4.34 18.05 -5.57
N HIS A 245 4.24 19.24 -4.96
CA HIS A 245 3.41 19.46 -3.77
C HIS A 245 2.06 20.07 -4.17
N PHE A 246 0.99 19.43 -3.70
CA PHE A 246 -0.40 19.74 -4.00
C PHE A 246 -1.18 19.97 -2.70
N VAL A 247 -2.19 20.83 -2.78
CA VAL A 247 -3.20 20.99 -1.73
C VAL A 247 -4.58 20.68 -2.29
N MET A 248 -5.43 20.08 -1.46
CA MET A 248 -6.84 19.87 -1.79
C MET A 248 -7.56 21.21 -1.85
N GLU A 249 -8.36 21.46 -2.89
CA GLU A 249 -9.15 22.70 -2.95
C GLU A 249 -10.33 22.61 -1.97
N THR A 250 -10.41 23.57 -1.04
CA THR A 250 -11.61 23.73 -0.22
C THR A 250 -12.75 24.19 -1.14
N PRO A 251 -13.96 23.58 -1.06
CA PRO A 251 -15.12 24.12 -1.77
C PRO A 251 -15.30 25.58 -1.36
N LYS A 252 -15.21 26.50 -2.32
CA LYS A 252 -15.55 27.90 -2.05
C LYS A 252 -17.04 27.96 -1.78
N ASP A 253 -17.41 28.01 -0.50
CA ASP A 253 -18.72 28.45 -0.10
C ASP A 253 -18.97 29.78 -0.81
N THR A 254 -20.05 29.80 -1.59
CA THR A 254 -20.43 31.00 -2.33
C THR A 254 -20.85 32.00 -1.26
N GLN A 255 -19.97 32.95 -0.93
CA GLN A 255 -20.34 34.08 -0.09
C GLN A 255 -21.44 34.83 -0.83
N GLU A 256 -22.69 34.56 -0.45
CA GLU A 256 -23.82 35.37 -0.88
C GLU A 256 -23.55 36.79 -0.41
N ASP A 257 -23.44 37.68 -1.40
CA ASP A 257 -23.11 39.08 -1.27
C ASP A 257 -24.21 39.79 -0.47
N SER A 258 -24.10 39.75 0.86
CA SER A 258 -25.04 40.35 1.81
C SER A 258 -24.79 41.86 1.93
N SER A 259 -24.85 42.52 0.77
CA SER A 259 -24.60 43.93 0.54
C SER A 259 -25.87 44.69 0.09
N LEU A 260 -26.94 44.62 0.89
CA LEU A 260 -28.14 45.49 0.79
C LEU A 260 -28.70 45.86 2.17
#